data_AF-A0A523WYB8-F1
#
_entry.id   AF-A0A523WYB8-F1
#
_cell.length_a   1.000
_cell.length_b   1.000
_cell.length_c   1.000
_cell.angle_alpha   90.00
_cell.angle_beta   90.00
_cell.angle_gamma   90.00
#
_symmetry.space_group_name_H-M   'P 1'
#
loop_
_entity.id
_entity.type
_entity.pdbx_description
1 polymer ?
#
loop_
_entity_poly.entity_id
_entity_poly.type
_entity_poly.pdbx_seq_one_letter_code
_entity_poly.pdbx_strand_id
1 'polypeptide(L)'
;NFPVINDILFGEKVDRKSDNRFKSLEKIESLSKEKRWGFWKEQLDKCIRCYACRSVCPMCYCDECVVDTINFAVTADTTAEEKAQRIKWVEKSPATSENLVYHLVRAIHLAGRCIDCGECERVCPMDIPLRFLNKKMEKEAKELFDYDVGFDPDQPSLVSCFKDEDPEDFIR
;
A
#
# COMPACT_ATOMS: atom_id res chain seq x y z
N ASN A 1 1.95 14.61 -17.36
CA ASN A 1 2.17 14.95 -15.94
C ASN A 1 3.35 15.87 -15.87
N PHE A 2 3.08 17.17 -15.72
CA PHE A 2 4.05 18.13 -15.20
C PHE A 2 3.90 18.18 -13.67
N PRO A 3 4.94 18.54 -12.91
CA PRO A 3 4.82 18.70 -11.47
C PRO A 3 3.83 19.84 -11.16
N VAL A 4 2.81 19.58 -10.33
CA VAL A 4 1.82 20.60 -9.95
C VAL A 4 2.49 21.75 -9.21
N ILE A 5 3.46 21.43 -8.37
CA ILE A 5 4.33 22.38 -7.67
C ILE A 5 5.72 22.28 -8.26
N ASN A 6 6.29 23.40 -8.68
CA ASN A 6 7.65 23.51 -9.20
C ASN A 6 8.17 24.95 -9.01
N ASP A 7 9.46 25.09 -8.70
CA ASP A 7 10.12 26.40 -8.68
C ASP A 7 10.52 26.84 -10.10
N ILE A 8 10.93 25.88 -10.93
CA ILE A 8 11.37 26.08 -12.31
C ILE A 8 10.83 24.93 -13.17
N LEU A 9 10.11 25.26 -14.25
CA LEU A 9 9.68 24.30 -15.27
C LEU A 9 10.56 24.44 -16.50
N PHE A 10 11.32 23.40 -16.81
CA PHE A 10 12.05 23.32 -18.09
C PHE A 10 11.13 22.75 -19.18
N GLY A 11 10.93 23.52 -20.24
CA GLY A 11 10.05 23.15 -21.36
C GLY A 11 8.59 23.58 -21.17
N GLU A 12 7.72 23.13 -22.06
CA GLU A 12 6.30 23.48 -22.04
C GLU A 12 5.48 22.53 -21.18
N LYS A 13 4.38 23.03 -20.62
CA LYS A 13 3.40 22.20 -19.91
C LYS A 13 2.76 21.24 -20.90
N VAL A 14 3.05 19.95 -20.76
CA VAL A 14 2.40 18.90 -21.54
C VAL A 14 1.14 18.46 -20.82
N ASP A 15 -0.01 18.83 -21.38
CA ASP A 15 -1.30 18.29 -20.97
C ASP A 15 -1.44 16.85 -21.51
N ARG A 16 -1.11 15.89 -20.66
CA ARG A 16 -1.29 14.47 -20.96
C ARG A 16 -2.70 14.10 -20.52
N LYS A 17 -3.62 13.96 -21.47
CA LYS A 17 -4.93 13.35 -21.20
C LYS A 17 -4.70 11.92 -20.73
N SER A 18 -4.81 11.70 -19.43
CA SER A 18 -4.84 10.37 -18.84
C SER A 18 -6.18 9.73 -19.19
N ASP A 19 -6.16 8.52 -19.73
CA ASP A 19 -7.35 7.65 -19.73
C ASP A 19 -7.78 7.39 -18.27
N ASN A 20 -8.93 6.76 -18.03
CA ASN A 20 -9.37 6.38 -16.68
C ASN A 20 -8.23 5.71 -15.89
N ARG A 21 -7.69 6.39 -14.85
CA ARG A 21 -6.51 5.92 -14.10
C ARG A 21 -6.72 4.58 -13.40
N PHE A 22 -7.99 4.20 -13.19
CA PHE A 22 -8.41 2.96 -12.56
C PHE A 22 -8.80 1.85 -13.55
N LYS A 23 -8.69 2.07 -14.87
CA LYS A 23 -9.04 1.10 -15.92
C LYS A 23 -8.40 -0.27 -15.72
N SER A 24 -7.17 -0.30 -15.19
CA SER A 24 -6.46 -1.55 -14.91
C SER A 24 -7.14 -2.43 -13.85
N LEU A 25 -7.99 -1.86 -12.98
CA LEU A 25 -8.74 -2.60 -11.96
C LEU A 25 -9.99 -3.28 -12.50
N GLU A 26 -10.57 -2.79 -13.61
CA GLU A 26 -11.85 -3.27 -14.15
C GLU A 26 -11.85 -4.80 -14.34
N LYS A 27 -10.72 -5.36 -14.80
CA LYS A 27 -10.55 -6.80 -14.99
C LYS A 27 -10.68 -7.61 -13.69
N ILE A 28 -10.16 -7.10 -12.58
CA ILE A 28 -10.21 -7.78 -11.27
C ILE A 28 -11.56 -7.52 -10.59
N GLU A 29 -12.10 -6.31 -10.74
CA GLU A 29 -13.39 -5.91 -10.19
C GLU A 29 -14.57 -6.59 -10.90
N SER A 30 -14.41 -7.02 -12.15
CA SER A 30 -15.42 -7.81 -12.87
C SER A 30 -15.46 -9.29 -12.44
N LEU A 31 -14.45 -9.78 -11.71
CA LEU A 31 -14.45 -11.16 -11.21
C LEU A 31 -15.48 -11.31 -10.07
N SER A 32 -16.11 -12.49 -9.98
CA SER A 32 -16.91 -12.86 -8.80
C SER A 32 -16.03 -12.87 -7.54
N LYS A 33 -16.65 -12.78 -6.36
CA LYS A 33 -15.94 -12.78 -5.07
C LYS A 33 -15.03 -14.01 -4.93
N GLU A 34 -15.52 -15.18 -5.34
CA GLU A 34 -14.80 -16.46 -5.27
C GLU A 34 -13.61 -16.46 -6.22
N LYS A 35 -13.79 -15.98 -7.47
CA LYS A 35 -12.69 -15.90 -8.45
C LYS A 35 -11.64 -14.87 -8.04
N ARG A 36 -12.06 -13.72 -7.48
CA ARG A 36 -11.15 -12.69 -6.99
C ARG A 36 -10.36 -13.18 -5.78
N TRP A 37 -11.01 -13.89 -4.86
CA TRP A 37 -10.34 -14.54 -3.73
C TRP A 37 -9.33 -15.60 -4.19
N GLY A 38 -9.73 -16.46 -5.13
CA GLY A 38 -8.83 -17.46 -5.73
C GLY A 38 -7.61 -16.82 -6.39
N PHE A 39 -7.81 -15.76 -7.17
CA PHE A 39 -6.72 -14.98 -7.77
C PHE A 39 -5.73 -14.47 -6.72
N TRP A 40 -6.22 -13.79 -5.69
CA TRP A 40 -5.33 -13.25 -4.64
C TRP A 40 -4.64 -14.35 -3.85
N LYS A 41 -5.35 -15.42 -3.49
CA LYS A 41 -4.73 -16.57 -2.84
C LYS A 41 -3.57 -17.12 -3.67
N GLU A 42 -3.77 -17.33 -4.97
CA GLU A 42 -2.72 -17.82 -5.87
C GLU A 42 -1.53 -16.85 -5.97
N GLN A 43 -1.79 -15.54 -6.12
CA GLN A 43 -0.69 -14.57 -6.25
C GLN A 43 0.09 -14.40 -4.95
N LEU A 44 -0.58 -14.35 -3.79
CA LEU A 44 0.07 -14.10 -2.50
C LEU A 44 0.80 -15.33 -1.96
N ASP A 45 0.38 -16.55 -2.34
CA ASP A 45 1.07 -17.79 -1.95
C ASP A 45 2.50 -17.88 -2.55
N LYS A 46 2.73 -17.20 -3.68
CA LYS A 46 4.06 -17.07 -4.31
C LYS A 46 5.03 -16.23 -3.47
N CYS A 47 4.55 -15.45 -2.50
CA CYS A 47 5.39 -14.51 -1.77
C CYS A 47 6.41 -15.24 -0.88
N ILE A 48 7.68 -15.07 -1.19
CA ILE A 48 8.80 -15.64 -0.43
C ILE A 48 9.25 -14.77 0.75
N ARG A 49 8.49 -13.72 1.09
CA ARG A 49 8.82 -12.75 2.17
C ARG A 49 10.25 -12.19 2.06
N CYS A 50 10.67 -11.78 0.85
CA CYS A 50 11.97 -11.14 0.63
C CYS A 50 12.01 -9.65 1.01
N TYR A 51 10.85 -9.03 1.29
CA TYR A 51 10.68 -7.61 1.68
C TYR A 51 11.13 -6.56 0.64
N ALA A 52 11.58 -6.92 -0.55
CA ALA A 52 12.00 -5.98 -1.59
C ALA A 52 10.94 -4.90 -1.90
N CYS A 53 9.67 -5.32 -2.01
CA CYS A 53 8.55 -4.42 -2.25
C CYS A 53 8.26 -3.43 -1.09
N ARG A 54 8.72 -3.73 0.13
CA ARG A 54 8.70 -2.83 1.29
C ARG A 54 9.89 -1.88 1.21
N SER A 55 11.09 -2.41 1.04
CA SER A 55 12.34 -1.63 1.05
C SER A 55 12.42 -0.60 -0.08
N VAL A 56 11.80 -0.87 -1.24
CA VAL A 56 11.76 0.10 -2.35
C VAL A 56 10.71 1.20 -2.14
N CYS A 57 9.74 1.00 -1.25
CA CYS A 57 8.60 1.89 -1.14
C CYS A 57 8.97 3.11 -0.29
N PRO A 58 8.90 4.35 -0.83
CA PRO A 58 9.25 5.54 -0.08
C PRO A 58 8.27 5.83 1.08
N MET A 59 7.10 5.21 1.08
CA MET A 59 6.08 5.35 2.12
C MET A 59 6.22 4.30 3.25
N CYS A 60 7.15 3.36 3.14
CA CYS A 60 7.41 2.34 4.16
C CYS A 60 8.61 2.72 5.03
N TYR A 61 8.52 3.85 5.73
CA TYR A 61 9.61 4.45 6.51
C TYR A 61 9.51 4.28 8.03
N CYS A 62 8.54 3.52 8.53
CA CYS A 62 8.34 3.34 9.97
C CYS A 62 9.56 2.69 10.63
N ASP A 63 10.01 3.26 11.76
CA ASP A 63 11.09 2.70 12.59
C ASP A 63 10.71 1.32 13.11
N GLU A 64 9.49 1.19 13.64
CA GLU A 64 8.90 -0.09 14.04
C GLU A 64 7.81 -0.50 13.07
N CYS A 65 7.78 -1.78 12.69
CA CYS A 65 6.93 -2.24 11.61
C CYS A 65 6.27 -3.58 11.93
N VAL A 66 4.95 -3.57 12.10
CA VAL A 66 4.14 -4.77 12.38
C VAL A 66 4.30 -5.88 11.33
N VAL A 67 4.62 -5.51 10.09
CA VAL A 67 4.81 -6.43 8.96
C VAL A 67 6.27 -6.87 8.77
N ASP A 68 7.19 -6.30 9.53
CA ASP A 68 8.62 -6.64 9.54
C ASP A 68 9.09 -6.67 11.00
N THR A 69 8.87 -7.82 11.63
CA THR A 69 9.10 -8.03 13.07
C THR A 69 10.56 -7.94 13.47
N ILE A 70 11.50 -7.80 12.53
CA ILE A 70 12.91 -7.54 12.82
C ILE A 70 13.12 -6.05 13.18
N ASN A 71 12.24 -5.15 12.73
CA ASN A 71 12.37 -3.71 12.94
C ASN A 71 11.81 -3.19 14.27
N PHE A 72 11.14 -4.01 15.09
CA PHE A 72 10.92 -3.59 16.48
C PHE A 72 12.29 -3.33 17.07
N ALA A 73 12.58 -2.13 17.58
CA ALA A 73 13.94 -1.64 17.78
C ALA A 73 14.84 -2.68 18.49
N VAL A 74 15.62 -3.44 17.73
CA VAL A 74 16.61 -4.40 18.24
C VAL A 74 17.93 -3.67 18.21
N THR A 75 18.29 -3.09 19.34
CA THR A 75 19.58 -2.48 19.56
C THR A 75 20.59 -3.55 19.98
N ALA A 76 21.88 -3.19 20.02
CA ALA A 76 22.94 -4.11 20.43
C ALA A 76 22.78 -4.59 21.89
N ASP A 77 22.10 -3.79 22.71
CA ASP A 77 21.77 -4.06 24.11
C ASP A 77 20.44 -4.80 24.31
N THR A 78 19.60 -4.97 23.28
CA THR A 78 18.34 -5.73 23.43
C THR A 78 18.64 -7.21 23.70
N THR A 79 18.19 -7.72 24.83
CA THR A 79 18.40 -9.11 25.29
C THR A 79 17.60 -10.14 24.48
N ALA A 80 17.96 -11.43 24.60
CA ALA A 80 17.20 -12.51 23.98
C ALA A 80 15.78 -12.64 24.57
N GLU A 81 15.63 -12.48 25.88
CA GLU A 81 14.33 -12.49 26.58
C GLU A 81 13.42 -11.37 26.08
N GLU A 82 13.93 -10.13 25.99
CA GLU A 82 13.16 -8.99 25.49
C GLU A 82 12.73 -9.21 24.04
N LYS A 83 13.58 -9.81 23.20
CA LYS A 83 13.20 -10.19 21.82
C LYS A 83 12.10 -11.24 21.81
N ALA A 84 12.15 -12.21 22.72
CA ALA A 84 11.19 -13.31 22.80
C ALA A 84 9.82 -12.87 23.33
N GLN A 85 9.78 -11.86 24.21
CA GLN A 85 8.55 -11.33 24.80
C GLN A 85 7.80 -10.31 23.92
N ARG A 86 8.39 -9.89 22.79
CA ARG A 86 7.73 -8.95 21.87
C ARG A 86 6.55 -9.60 21.16
N ILE A 87 5.43 -8.88 21.13
CA ILE A 87 4.21 -9.32 20.45
C ILE A 87 4.47 -9.37 18.95
N LYS A 88 4.32 -10.56 18.36
CA LYS A 88 4.36 -10.77 16.92
C LYS A 88 2.92 -10.80 16.39
N TRP A 89 2.58 -9.81 15.59
CA TRP A 89 1.28 -9.75 14.91
C TRP A 89 1.26 -10.55 13.61
N VAL A 90 2.43 -10.72 12.98
CA VAL A 90 2.61 -11.44 11.73
C VAL A 90 3.91 -12.23 11.81
N GLU A 91 3.88 -13.50 11.45
CA GLU A 91 5.09 -14.32 11.42
C GLU A 91 5.96 -14.00 10.21
N LYS A 92 7.27 -14.28 10.34
CA LYS A 92 8.24 -14.11 9.25
C LYS A 92 8.11 -15.21 8.19
N SER A 93 7.60 -16.38 8.59
CA SER A 93 7.44 -17.54 7.72
C SER A 93 6.51 -17.21 6.54
N PRO A 94 6.84 -17.63 5.30
CA PRO A 94 6.03 -17.39 4.12
C PRO A 94 4.84 -18.36 4.02
N ALA A 95 4.12 -18.57 5.13
CA ALA A 95 2.89 -19.35 5.09
C ALA A 95 1.76 -18.53 4.44
N THR A 96 0.81 -19.20 3.79
CA THR A 96 -0.27 -18.54 3.04
C THR A 96 -1.05 -17.52 3.88
N SER A 97 -1.37 -17.87 5.14
CA SER A 97 -2.05 -16.96 6.07
C SER A 97 -1.22 -15.71 6.36
N GLU A 98 0.07 -15.89 6.59
CA GLU A 98 1.01 -14.82 6.95
C GLU A 98 1.28 -13.89 5.77
N ASN A 99 1.36 -14.44 4.55
CA ASN A 99 1.49 -13.65 3.34
C ASN A 99 0.25 -12.79 3.09
N LEU A 100 -0.95 -13.37 3.27
CA LEU A 100 -2.20 -12.62 3.17
C LEU A 100 -2.22 -11.45 4.15
N VAL A 101 -1.95 -11.70 5.44
CA VAL A 101 -1.96 -10.66 6.48
C VAL A 101 -0.91 -9.58 6.20
N TYR A 102 0.31 -9.97 5.79
CA TYR A 102 1.37 -9.04 5.41
C TYR A 102 0.93 -8.07 4.31
N HIS A 103 0.36 -8.60 3.22
CA HIS A 103 -0.05 -7.77 2.09
C HIS A 103 -1.29 -6.92 2.42
N LEU A 104 -2.23 -7.45 3.21
CA LEU A 104 -3.39 -6.71 3.68
C LEU A 104 -3.02 -5.52 4.56
N VAL A 105 -2.20 -5.74 5.59
CA VAL A 105 -1.76 -4.68 6.50
C VAL A 105 -0.98 -3.60 5.75
N ARG A 106 -0.11 -4.00 4.81
CA ARG A 106 0.60 -3.03 3.96
C ARG A 106 -0.34 -2.21 3.09
N ALA A 107 -1.35 -2.82 2.47
CA ALA A 107 -2.32 -2.10 1.66
C ALA A 107 -3.09 -1.06 2.51
N ILE A 108 -3.49 -1.41 3.73
CA ILE A 108 -4.17 -0.50 4.67
C ILE A 108 -3.24 0.66 5.07
N HIS A 109 -2.00 0.38 5.47
CA HIS A 109 -1.05 1.44 5.84
C HIS A 109 -0.69 2.38 4.68
N LEU A 110 -0.83 1.93 3.43
CA LEU A 110 -0.59 2.73 2.24
C LEU A 110 -1.85 3.43 1.70
N ALA A 111 -3.02 3.16 2.27
CA ALA A 111 -4.28 3.80 1.87
C ALA A 111 -4.18 5.32 2.07
N GLY A 112 -4.42 6.08 0.99
CA GLY A 112 -4.25 7.54 0.99
C GLY A 112 -2.78 8.02 0.98
N ARG A 113 -1.79 7.13 0.86
CA ARG A 113 -0.35 7.49 0.82
C ARG A 113 0.37 7.01 -0.45
N CYS A 114 -0.14 5.97 -1.10
CA CYS A 114 0.45 5.46 -2.34
C CYS A 114 0.18 6.39 -3.52
N ILE A 115 1.23 6.84 -4.20
CA ILE A 115 1.17 7.65 -5.44
C ILE A 115 1.22 6.82 -6.73
N ASP A 116 0.94 5.51 -6.64
CA ASP A 116 0.93 4.58 -7.79
C ASP A 116 2.25 4.52 -8.61
N CYS A 117 3.41 4.66 -7.95
CA CYS A 117 4.72 4.66 -8.63
C CYS A 117 5.13 3.30 -9.24
N GLY A 118 4.48 2.20 -8.85
CA GLY A 118 4.71 0.86 -9.40
C GLY A 118 5.99 0.14 -8.95
N GLU A 119 6.85 0.78 -8.16
CA GLU A 119 8.14 0.19 -7.74
C GLU A 119 7.99 -1.13 -6.97
N CYS A 120 6.94 -1.25 -6.16
CA CYS A 120 6.68 -2.47 -5.38
C CYS A 120 6.46 -3.73 -6.25
N GLU A 121 5.87 -3.56 -7.44
CA GLU A 121 5.68 -4.62 -8.42
C GLU A 121 6.94 -4.85 -9.23
N ARG A 122 7.62 -3.76 -9.66
CA ARG A 122 8.87 -3.82 -10.43
C ARG A 122 9.97 -4.64 -9.76
N VAL A 123 10.09 -4.56 -8.44
CA VAL A 123 11.13 -5.26 -7.68
C VAL A 123 10.73 -6.66 -7.21
N CYS A 124 9.49 -7.09 -7.44
CA CYS A 124 9.02 -8.38 -6.95
C CYS A 124 9.63 -9.51 -7.79
N PRO A 125 10.47 -10.40 -7.23
CA PRO A 125 11.06 -11.50 -8.01
C PRO A 125 10.05 -12.61 -8.36
N MET A 126 8.82 -12.51 -7.83
CA MET A 126 7.75 -13.49 -8.01
C MET A 126 6.60 -12.93 -8.87
N ASP A 127 6.79 -11.75 -9.47
CA ASP A 127 5.82 -11.08 -10.35
C ASP A 127 4.42 -10.91 -9.71
N ILE A 128 4.38 -10.69 -8.39
CA ILE A 128 3.11 -10.47 -7.68
C ILE A 128 2.58 -9.07 -8.05
N PRO A 129 1.33 -8.95 -8.55
CA PRO A 129 0.80 -7.69 -9.05
C PRO A 129 0.29 -6.79 -7.92
N LEU A 130 1.19 -6.38 -7.03
CA LEU A 130 0.89 -5.61 -5.82
C LEU A 130 0.28 -4.23 -6.13
N ARG A 131 0.53 -3.69 -7.32
CA ARG A 131 -0.02 -2.40 -7.72
C ARG A 131 -1.55 -2.42 -7.77
N PHE A 132 -2.18 -3.57 -8.07
CA PHE A 132 -3.64 -3.67 -8.04
C PHE A 132 -4.25 -3.44 -6.65
N LEU A 133 -3.61 -3.92 -5.58
CA LEU A 133 -4.08 -3.67 -4.21
C LEU A 133 -4.02 -2.18 -3.88
N ASN A 134 -2.87 -1.56 -4.10
CA ASN A 134 -2.68 -0.15 -3.75
C ASN A 134 -3.53 0.78 -4.62
N LYS A 135 -3.67 0.49 -5.91
CA LYS A 135 -4.56 1.23 -6.82
C LYS A 135 -6.04 1.07 -6.44
N LYS A 136 -6.43 -0.10 -5.90
CA LYS A 136 -7.78 -0.27 -5.34
C LYS A 136 -7.97 0.64 -4.13
N MET A 137 -7.00 0.73 -3.22
CA MET A 137 -7.08 1.65 -2.08
C MET A 137 -7.10 3.12 -2.51
N GLU A 138 -6.36 3.50 -3.56
CA GLU A 138 -6.44 4.83 -4.16
C GLU A 138 -7.85 5.12 -4.72
N LYS A 139 -8.46 4.14 -5.40
CA LYS A 139 -9.83 4.27 -5.91
C LYS A 139 -10.85 4.48 -4.79
N GLU A 140 -10.79 3.68 -3.73
CA GLU A 140 -11.66 3.84 -2.55
C GLU A 140 -11.47 5.22 -1.89
N ALA A 141 -10.22 5.68 -1.75
CA ALA A 141 -9.94 7.02 -1.21
C ALA A 141 -10.56 8.14 -2.06
N LYS A 142 -10.50 8.02 -3.39
CA LYS A 142 -11.12 9.00 -4.30
C LYS A 142 -12.65 8.92 -4.28
N GLU A 143 -13.23 7.73 -4.37
CA GLU A 143 -14.68 7.54 -4.50
C GLU A 143 -15.43 7.87 -3.20
N LEU A 144 -14.85 7.56 -2.04
CA LEU A 144 -15.50 7.79 -0.75
C LEU A 144 -15.19 9.19 -0.20
N PHE A 145 -13.94 9.67 -0.31
CA PHE A 145 -13.50 10.87 0.41
C PHE A 145 -13.05 12.02 -0.51
N ASP A 146 -13.23 11.88 -1.83
CA ASP A 146 -12.68 12.79 -2.85
C ASP A 146 -11.17 13.06 -2.67
N TYR A 147 -10.44 12.05 -2.18
CA TYR A 147 -9.05 12.21 -1.77
C TYR A 147 -8.07 11.82 -2.88
N ASP A 148 -7.30 12.79 -3.37
CA ASP A 148 -6.19 12.58 -4.30
C ASP A 148 -4.84 12.60 -3.58
N VAL A 149 -4.01 11.58 -3.80
CA VAL A 149 -2.72 11.43 -3.11
C VAL A 149 -1.62 12.20 -3.83
N GLY A 150 -0.84 12.99 -3.10
CA GLY A 150 0.47 13.50 -3.55
C GLY A 150 0.44 14.72 -4.49
N PHE A 151 -0.70 15.40 -4.60
CA PHE A 151 -0.82 16.63 -5.39
C PHE A 151 -0.76 17.93 -4.57
N ASP A 152 -1.09 17.86 -3.29
CA ASP A 152 -1.07 18.98 -2.35
C ASP A 152 -0.25 18.59 -1.11
N PRO A 153 0.84 19.33 -0.78
CA PRO A 153 1.66 19.07 0.39
C PRO A 153 0.99 19.46 1.71
N ASP A 154 -0.01 20.34 1.68
CA ASP A 154 -0.73 20.81 2.87
C ASP A 154 -1.95 19.93 3.17
N GLN A 155 -2.32 19.03 2.25
CA GLN A 155 -3.41 18.08 2.44
C GLN A 155 -3.05 17.06 3.53
N PRO A 156 -3.87 16.93 4.60
CA PRO A 156 -3.59 15.97 5.67
C PRO A 156 -3.69 14.52 5.16
N SER A 157 -2.99 13.59 5.81
CA SER A 157 -3.09 12.16 5.48
C SER A 157 -4.50 11.63 5.75
N LEU A 158 -5.09 10.92 4.79
CA LEU A 158 -6.47 10.42 4.83
C LEU A 158 -6.80 9.70 6.14
N VAL A 159 -5.95 8.78 6.58
CA VAL A 159 -6.17 7.95 7.78
C VAL A 159 -5.90 8.67 9.10
N SER A 160 -5.46 9.93 9.05
CA SER A 160 -5.13 10.75 10.22
C SER A 160 -5.97 12.04 10.30
N CYS A 161 -6.97 12.18 9.43
CA CYS A 161 -7.93 13.27 9.46
C CYS A 161 -9.35 12.73 9.41
N PHE A 162 -10.29 13.60 9.77
CA PHE A 162 -11.73 13.36 9.72
C PHE A 162 -12.40 14.66 9.31
N LYS A 163 -13.49 14.58 8.56
CA LYS A 163 -14.39 15.69 8.25
C LYS A 163 -15.79 15.35 8.74
N ASP A 164 -16.51 16.35 9.24
CA ASP A 164 -17.89 16.16 9.70
C ASP A 164 -18.83 15.68 8.57
N GLU A 165 -18.44 15.92 7.31
CA GLU A 165 -19.17 15.51 6.10
C GLU A 165 -18.67 14.18 5.48
N ASP A 166 -17.75 13.46 6.13
CA ASP A 166 -17.29 12.15 5.62
C ASP A 166 -18.46 11.14 5.53
N PRO A 167 -18.45 10.20 4.56
CA PRO A 167 -19.58 9.27 4.39
C PRO A 167 -19.68 8.27 5.55
N GLU A 168 -20.82 8.27 6.23
CA GLU A 168 -21.13 7.38 7.36
C GLU A 168 -22.03 6.19 6.97
N ASP A 169 -22.09 5.84 5.68
CA ASP A 169 -23.01 4.84 5.11
C ASP A 169 -22.89 3.41 5.71
N PHE A 170 -21.81 3.17 6.44
CA PHE A 170 -21.48 1.91 7.12
C PHE A 170 -21.97 1.84 8.58
N ILE A 171 -22.23 2.98 9.25
CA ILE A 171 -22.83 3.00 10.59
C ILE A 171 -24.36 2.94 10.40
N ARG A 172 -24.95 1.77 10.67
CA ARG A 172 -26.40 1.52 10.58
C ARG A 172 -26.96 1.04 11.90
#